data_AF-A0AAW4DQQ5-F1
#
_entry.id   AF-A0AAW4DQQ5-F1
#
_cell.length_a   1.000
_cell.length_b   1.000
_cell.length_c   1.000
_cell.angle_alpha   90.00
_cell.angle_beta   90.00
_cell.angle_gamma   90.00
#
_symmetry.space_group_name_H-M   'P 1'
#
loop_
_entity.id
_entity.type
_entity.pdbx_description
1 polymer ?
#
loop_
_entity_poly.entity_id
_entity_poly.type
_entity_poly.pdbx_seq_one_letter_code
_entity_poly.pdbx_strand_id
1 'polypeptide(L)'
;MKKLKEINILIKKVSALLRRYKRSEWADKLDECAEALFDDADYALSKIMSLYGGSGSISDIILYDNGKVLFEENNTFHELLSEIYGLCSGAN
;
A
#
# COMPACT_ATOMS: atom_id res chain seq x y z
N MET A 1 -12.63 14.55 1.66
CA MET A 1 -11.48 14.80 2.57
C MET A 1 -11.21 13.70 3.61
N LYS A 2 -12.19 13.26 4.44
CA LYS A 2 -11.93 12.22 5.47
C LYS A 2 -11.34 10.92 4.89
N LYS A 3 -11.92 10.43 3.80
CA LYS A 3 -11.46 9.26 3.05
C LYS A 3 -10.00 9.36 2.57
N LEU A 4 -9.60 10.50 2.00
CA LEU A 4 -8.22 10.71 1.53
C LEU A 4 -7.21 10.70 2.68
N LYS A 5 -7.59 11.26 3.84
CA LYS A 5 -6.75 11.19 5.05
C LYS A 5 -6.57 9.76 5.54
N GLU A 6 -7.63 8.96 5.49
CA GLU A 6 -7.60 7.55 5.87
C GLU A 6 -6.70 6.74 4.93
N ILE A 7 -6.86 6.90 3.61
CA ILE A 7 -5.97 6.31 2.61
C ILE A 7 -4.51 6.71 2.89
N ASN A 8 -4.22 7.99 3.16
CA ASN A 8 -2.86 8.45 3.47
C ASN A 8 -2.27 7.74 4.71
N ILE A 9 -3.07 7.59 5.77
CA ILE A 9 -2.65 6.90 7.00
C ILE A 9 -2.33 5.44 6.72
N LEU A 10 -3.18 4.74 5.97
CA LEU A 10 -2.97 3.34 5.62
C LEU A 10 -1.73 3.17 4.73
N ILE A 11 -1.56 4.02 3.71
CA ILE A 11 -0.37 4.03 2.86
C ILE A 11 0.90 4.18 3.70
N LYS A 12 0.93 5.10 4.66
CA LYS A 12 2.09 5.30 5.54
C LYS A 12 2.40 4.08 6.42
N LYS A 13 1.36 3.37 6.90
CA LYS A 13 1.54 2.11 7.65
C LYS A 13 2.17 1.03 6.78
N VAL A 14 1.65 0.86 5.55
CA VAL A 14 2.16 -0.12 4.59
C VAL A 14 3.59 0.22 4.16
N SER A 15 3.87 1.48 3.85
CA SER A 15 5.21 1.99 3.54
C SER A 15 6.22 1.67 4.66
N ALA A 16 5.84 1.91 5.92
CA ALA A 16 6.69 1.58 7.07
C ALA A 16 6.96 0.07 7.21
N LEU A 17 5.96 -0.79 7.01
CA LEU A 17 6.14 -2.25 7.00
C LEU A 17 7.08 -2.69 5.88
N LEU A 18 6.89 -2.17 4.68
CA LEU A 18 7.74 -2.49 3.52
C LEU A 18 9.20 -2.08 3.78
N ARG A 19 9.46 -0.88 4.32
CA ARG A 19 10.82 -0.43 4.66
C ARG A 19 11.46 -1.32 5.73
N ARG A 20 10.70 -1.69 6.76
CA ARG A 20 11.17 -2.59 7.83
C ARG A 20 11.67 -3.92 7.29
N TYR A 21 11.00 -4.47 6.28
CA TYR A 21 11.36 -5.76 5.68
C TYR A 21 12.04 -5.63 4.31
N LYS A 22 12.77 -4.53 4.10
CA LYS A 22 13.68 -4.30 2.96
C LYS A 22 12.99 -4.34 1.57
N ARG A 23 11.75 -3.89 1.50
CA ARG A 23 10.95 -3.66 0.27
C ARG A 23 10.81 -2.18 -0.04
N SER A 24 11.92 -1.43 0.04
CA SER A 24 11.89 0.03 -0.06
C SER A 24 11.36 0.53 -1.40
N GLU A 25 11.58 -0.23 -2.48
CA GLU A 25 11.11 0.09 -3.83
C GLU A 25 9.57 0.20 -3.93
N TRP A 26 8.84 -0.51 -3.07
CA TRP A 26 7.39 -0.42 -2.99
C TRP A 26 6.94 0.65 -2.02
N ALA A 27 7.70 0.87 -0.94
CA ALA A 27 7.46 1.96 -0.02
C ALA A 27 7.60 3.33 -0.72
N ASP A 28 8.62 3.50 -1.58
CA ASP A 28 8.86 4.74 -2.32
C ASP A 28 7.69 5.04 -3.27
N LYS A 29 7.20 4.04 -4.03
CA LYS A 29 6.02 4.19 -4.89
C LYS A 29 4.76 4.61 -4.12
N LEU A 30 4.59 4.06 -2.92
CA LEU A 30 3.47 4.38 -2.04
C LEU A 30 3.58 5.80 -1.47
N ASP A 31 4.78 6.22 -1.08
CA ASP A 31 5.03 7.56 -0.55
C ASP A 31 4.79 8.63 -1.63
N GLU A 32 5.22 8.39 -2.88
CA GLU A 32 4.89 9.25 -4.03
C GLU A 32 3.37 9.42 -4.21
N CYS A 33 2.60 8.33 -4.06
CA CYS A 33 1.14 8.41 -4.11
C CYS A 33 0.56 9.23 -2.94
N ALA A 34 1.13 9.08 -1.74
CA ALA A 34 0.69 9.80 -0.54
C ALA A 34 0.96 11.31 -0.63
N GLU A 35 2.06 11.71 -1.26
CA GLU A 35 2.40 13.11 -1.54
C GLU A 35 1.41 13.74 -2.53
N ALA A 36 1.12 13.04 -3.63
CA ALA A 36 0.17 13.52 -4.64
C ALA A 36 -1.30 13.52 -4.18
N LEU A 37 -1.66 12.73 -3.15
CA LEU A 37 -3.04 12.43 -2.78
C LEU A 37 -3.90 13.66 -2.43
N PHE A 38 -3.29 14.72 -1.89
CA PHE A 38 -4.00 15.94 -1.51
C PHE A 38 -3.95 17.03 -2.58
N ASP A 39 -3.04 16.91 -3.56
CA ASP A 39 -2.87 17.87 -4.65
C ASP A 39 -3.67 17.45 -5.89
N ASP A 40 -3.57 16.17 -6.28
CA ASP A 40 -4.32 15.55 -7.38
C ASP A 40 -4.80 14.15 -6.96
N ALA A 41 -5.98 14.12 -6.33
CA ALA A 41 -6.54 12.89 -5.79
C ALA A 41 -6.87 11.86 -6.89
N ASP A 42 -7.36 12.29 -8.04
CA ASP A 42 -7.75 11.36 -9.12
C ASP A 42 -6.52 10.68 -9.72
N TYR A 43 -5.46 11.45 -9.96
CA TYR A 43 -4.17 10.90 -10.36
C TYR A 43 -3.60 9.94 -9.31
N ALA A 44 -3.57 10.34 -8.04
CA ALA A 44 -3.02 9.52 -6.96
C ALA A 44 -3.79 8.20 -6.78
N LEU A 45 -5.13 8.25 -6.80
CA LEU A 45 -5.97 7.05 -6.71
C LEU A 45 -5.74 6.11 -7.91
N SER A 46 -5.66 6.66 -9.13
CA SER A 46 -5.34 5.86 -10.32
C SER A 46 -3.97 5.18 -10.19
N LYS A 47 -2.96 5.92 -9.73
CA LYS A 47 -1.61 5.39 -9.50
C LYS A 47 -1.59 4.31 -8.43
N ILE A 48 -2.29 4.50 -7.30
CA ILE A 48 -2.44 3.47 -6.26
C ILE A 48 -3.05 2.19 -6.84
N MET A 49 -4.16 2.32 -7.57
CA MET A 49 -4.84 1.17 -8.17
C MET A 49 -3.96 0.42 -9.17
N SER A 50 -3.08 1.13 -9.90
CA SER A 50 -2.14 0.50 -10.82
C SER A 50 -1.14 -0.44 -10.13
N LEU A 51 -0.85 -0.24 -8.83
CA LEU A 51 0.07 -1.10 -8.07
C LEU A 51 -0.51 -2.49 -7.77
N TYR A 52 -1.84 -2.62 -7.80
CA TYR A 52 -2.55 -3.89 -7.56
C TYR A 52 -2.70 -4.74 -8.84
N GLY A 53 -2.37 -4.20 -10.02
CA GLY A 53 -2.54 -4.89 -11.29
C GLY A 53 -1.23 -5.42 -11.89
N GLY A 54 -1.33 -6.49 -12.68
CA GLY A 54 -0.20 -7.05 -13.45
C GLY A 54 0.61 -8.12 -12.71
N SER A 55 1.65 -8.64 -13.37
CA SER A 55 2.57 -9.62 -12.78
C SER A 55 3.56 -8.93 -11.84
N GLY A 56 3.61 -9.34 -10.58
CA GLY A 56 4.47 -8.72 -9.57
C GLY A 56 3.84 -7.44 -8.99
N SER A 57 2.54 -7.51 -8.71
CA SER A 57 1.78 -6.46 -8.03
C SER A 57 2.22 -6.30 -6.57
N ILE A 58 1.82 -5.19 -5.93
CA ILE A 58 2.09 -4.97 -4.50
C ILE A 58 1.44 -6.05 -3.62
N SER A 59 0.32 -6.62 -4.07
CA SER A 59 -0.36 -7.74 -3.41
C SER A 59 0.38 -9.06 -3.50
N ASP A 60 1.35 -9.21 -4.41
CA ASP A 60 2.16 -10.43 -4.53
C ASP A 60 3.37 -10.43 -3.57
N ILE A 61 3.60 -9.33 -2.84
CA ILE A 61 4.73 -9.21 -1.92
C ILE A 61 4.50 -10.09 -0.70
N ILE A 62 5.47 -10.97 -0.44
CA ILE A 62 5.58 -11.71 0.81
C ILE A 62 6.74 -11.15 1.63
N LEU A 63 6.44 -10.75 2.86
CA LEU A 63 7.39 -10.31 3.87
C LEU A 63 8.10 -11.52 4.48
N TYR A 64 9.42 -11.46 4.55
CA TYR A 64 10.24 -12.45 5.23
C TYR A 64 11.39 -11.76 5.96
N ASP A 65 11.86 -12.39 7.02
CA ASP A 65 13.09 -12.01 7.71
C ASP A 65 13.94 -13.26 7.97
N ASN A 66 15.25 -13.14 7.76
CA ASN A 66 16.21 -14.23 7.91
C ASN A 66 15.77 -15.57 7.27
N GLY A 67 15.18 -15.48 6.07
CA GLY A 67 14.73 -16.65 5.30
C GLY A 67 13.43 -17.30 5.80
N LYS A 68 12.74 -16.69 6.78
CA LYS A 68 11.45 -17.15 7.31
C LYS A 68 10.33 -16.23 6.90
N VAL A 69 9.22 -16.82 6.46
CA VAL A 69 7.97 -16.08 6.20
C VAL A 69 7.40 -15.57 7.51
N LEU A 70 6.97 -14.31 7.51
CA LEU A 70 6.44 -13.61 8.67
C LEU A 70 4.90 -13.62 8.63
N PHE A 71 4.27 -14.67 9.16
CA PHE A 71 2.83 -14.88 8.96
C PHE A 71 1.96 -13.73 9.50
N GLU A 72 2.21 -13.26 10.72
CA GLU A 72 1.41 -12.20 11.34
C GLU A 72 1.56 -10.86 10.60
N GLU A 73 2.78 -10.53 10.19
CA GLU A 73 3.04 -9.29 9.46
C GLU A 73 2.53 -9.34 8.03
N ASN A 74 2.58 -10.50 7.36
CA ASN A 74 1.94 -10.67 6.05
C ASN A 74 0.42 -10.55 6.15
N ASN A 75 -0.21 -11.14 7.17
CA ASN A 75 -1.66 -10.99 7.39
C ASN A 75 -2.01 -9.50 7.57
N THR A 76 -1.28 -8.82 8.46
CA THR A 76 -1.47 -7.37 8.68
C THR A 76 -1.25 -6.57 7.40
N PHE A 77 -0.20 -6.89 6.64
CA PHE A 77 0.12 -6.22 5.38
C PHE A 77 -0.99 -6.39 4.33
N HIS A 78 -1.49 -7.62 4.14
CA HIS A 78 -2.56 -7.88 3.17
C HIS A 78 -3.92 -7.34 3.62
N GLU A 79 -4.20 -7.29 4.92
CA GLU A 79 -5.38 -6.60 5.46
C GLU A 79 -5.35 -5.10 5.14
N LEU A 80 -4.21 -4.42 5.41
CA LEU A 80 -4.04 -3.01 5.08
C LEU A 80 -4.15 -2.75 3.58
N LEU A 81 -3.58 -3.63 2.73
CA LEU A 81 -3.72 -3.52 1.29
C LEU A 81 -5.18 -3.68 0.84
N SER A 82 -5.93 -4.59 1.46
CA SER A 82 -7.36 -4.79 1.17
C SER A 82 -8.17 -3.55 1.55
N GLU A 83 -7.91 -2.94 2.71
CA GLU A 83 -8.56 -1.69 3.13
C GLU A 83 -8.27 -0.54 2.16
N ILE A 84 -7.02 -0.36 1.75
CA ILE A 84 -6.64 0.66 0.76
C ILE A 84 -7.39 0.42 -0.55
N TYR A 85 -7.46 -0.83 -1.02
CA TYR A 85 -8.14 -1.17 -2.26
C TYR A 85 -9.66 -0.89 -2.18
N GLY A 86 -10.33 -1.27 -1.10
CA GLY A 86 -11.75 -0.99 -0.88
C GLY A 86 -12.04 0.51 -0.90
N LEU A 87 -11.20 1.28 -0.18
CA LEU A 87 -11.30 2.74 -0.20
C LEU A 87 -11.05 3.30 -1.62
N CYS A 88 -10.04 2.85 -2.35
CA CYS A 88 -9.75 3.40 -3.68
C CYS A 88 -10.81 3.03 -4.73
N SER A 89 -11.28 1.78 -4.72
CA SER A 89 -12.29 1.28 -5.67
C SER A 89 -13.72 1.75 -5.38
N GLY A 90 -13.99 2.22 -4.16
CA GLY A 90 -15.34 2.60 -3.74
C GLY A 90 -16.24 1.39 -3.44
N ALA A 91 -15.68 0.19 -3.38
CA ALA A 91 -16.36 -0.99 -2.86
C ALA A 91 -16.48 -0.86 -1.34
N ASN A 92 -17.72 -0.68 -0.85
CA ASN A 92 -18.09 -0.77 0.55
C ASN A 92 -18.68 -2.15 0.84
#